data_AF-A0A918USM7-F1
#
_entry.id   AF-A0A918USM7-F1
#
_cell.length_a   1.000
_cell.length_b   1.000
_cell.length_c   1.000
_cell.angle_alpha   90.00
_cell.angle_beta   90.00
_cell.angle_gamma   90.00
#
_symmetry.space_group_name_H-M   'P 1'
#
loop_
_entity.id
_entity.type
_entity.pdbx_description
1 polymer ?
#
loop_
_entity_poly.entity_id
_entity_poly.type
_entity_poly.pdbx_seq_one_letter_code
_entity_poly.pdbx_strand_id
1 'polypeptide(L)'
;MNLQLVAPILLSVALSSGSQIILKKGMVDPAMQTSLQSGNMLTIALAILTSPLVIGGLFCFGLSAIVWLFVLSKVPLSSAYPFVALGIVVTVAAGMTMFGETISVAKAIGVGFVVLGILCVAAQA
;
A
#
# COMPACT_ATOMS: atom_id res chain seq x y z
N MET A 1 15.87 6.90 -16.92
CA MET A 1 14.54 7.56 -16.74
C MET A 1 14.69 9.02 -16.26
N ASN A 2 13.87 9.97 -16.73
CA ASN A 2 13.95 11.39 -16.28
C ASN A 2 13.42 11.52 -14.83
N LEU A 3 14.08 12.32 -13.97
CA LEU A 3 13.71 12.51 -12.56
C LEU A 3 12.25 12.95 -12.39
N GLN A 4 11.74 13.71 -13.37
CA GLN A 4 10.35 14.17 -13.42
C GLN A 4 9.31 13.02 -13.54
N LEU A 5 9.72 11.84 -14.00
CA LEU A 5 8.85 10.65 -14.13
C LEU A 5 8.99 9.70 -12.93
N VAL A 6 10.12 9.74 -12.21
CA VAL A 6 10.33 8.96 -10.98
C VAL A 6 9.52 9.54 -9.82
N ALA A 7 9.47 10.87 -9.68
CA ALA A 7 8.71 11.54 -8.63
C ALA A 7 7.23 11.11 -8.56
N PRO A 8 6.43 11.12 -9.65
CA PRO A 8 5.03 10.68 -9.61
C PRO A 8 4.89 9.17 -9.35
N ILE A 9 5.85 8.33 -9.78
CA ILE A 9 5.89 6.91 -9.42
C ILE A 9 6.00 6.75 -7.90
N LEU A 10 7.01 7.37 -7.29
CA LEU A 10 7.24 7.28 -5.85
C LEU A 10 6.08 7.87 -5.05
N LEU A 11 5.48 8.97 -5.53
CA LEU A 11 4.28 9.55 -4.92
C LEU A 11 3.10 8.57 -4.95
N SER A 12 2.83 7.94 -6.09
CA SER A 12 1.76 6.93 -6.21
C SER A 12 2.00 5.75 -5.26
N VAL A 13 3.24 5.24 -5.19
CA VAL A 13 3.60 4.14 -4.29
C VAL A 13 3.46 4.54 -2.82
N ALA A 14 3.87 5.77 -2.46
CA ALA A 14 3.72 6.28 -1.10
C ALA A 14 2.24 6.44 -0.71
N LEU A 15 1.41 6.99 -1.59
CA LEU A 15 -0.04 7.11 -1.39
C LEU A 15 -0.69 5.72 -1.24
N SER A 16 -0.35 4.78 -2.12
CA SER A 16 -0.89 3.41 -2.08
C SER A 16 -0.45 2.66 -0.81
N SER A 17 0.81 2.79 -0.41
CA SER A 17 1.29 2.15 0.83
C SER A 17 0.68 2.80 2.08
N GLY A 18 0.58 4.13 2.08
CA GLY A 18 -0.09 4.91 3.12
C GLY A 18 -1.56 4.54 3.24
N SER A 19 -2.26 4.34 2.12
CA SER A 19 -3.66 3.91 2.13
C SER A 19 -3.81 2.55 2.79
N GLN A 20 -2.95 1.57 2.49
CA GLN A 20 -3.00 0.25 3.13
C GLN A 20 -2.81 0.33 4.65
N ILE A 21 -1.92 1.21 5.12
CA ILE A 21 -1.71 1.43 6.56
C ILE A 21 -2.95 2.04 7.21
N ILE A 22 -3.55 3.06 6.57
CA ILE A 22 -4.76 3.71 7.08
C ILE A 22 -5.94 2.74 7.09
N LEU A 23 -6.13 1.97 6.01
CA LEU A 23 -7.16 0.95 5.91
C LEU A 23 -6.99 -0.12 7.00
N LYS A 24 -5.76 -0.62 7.19
CA LYS A 24 -5.45 -1.56 8.26
C LYS A 24 -5.82 -0.99 9.64
N LYS A 25 -5.46 0.27 9.92
CA LYS A 25 -5.86 0.96 11.16
C LYS A 25 -7.38 1.03 11.32
N GLY A 26 -8.11 1.40 10.26
CA GLY A 26 -9.57 1.44 10.28
C GLY A 26 -10.21 0.08 10.52
N MET A 27 -9.61 -0.99 9.99
CA MET A 27 -10.13 -2.35 10.16
C MET A 27 -9.84 -2.96 11.52
N VAL A 28 -8.75 -2.59 12.19
CA VAL A 28 -8.41 -3.06 13.55
C VAL A 28 -8.97 -2.17 14.66
N ASP A 29 -9.70 -1.11 14.30
CA ASP A 29 -10.36 -0.23 15.27
C ASP A 29 -11.37 -1.02 16.14
N PRO A 30 -11.46 -0.77 17.47
CA PRO A 30 -12.36 -1.51 18.35
C PRO A 30 -13.83 -1.47 17.95
N ALA A 31 -14.32 -0.35 17.41
CA ALA A 31 -15.70 -0.24 16.95
C ALA A 31 -15.93 -1.13 15.72
N MET A 32 -14.97 -1.15 14.78
CA MET A 32 -15.01 -2.05 13.62
C MET A 32 -14.99 -3.52 14.03
N GLN A 33 -14.11 -3.90 14.97
CA GLN A 33 -14.01 -5.27 15.46
C GLN A 33 -15.31 -5.75 16.11
N THR A 34 -16.01 -4.87 16.83
CA THR A 34 -17.32 -5.17 17.40
C THR A 34 -18.36 -5.43 16.30
N SER A 35 -18.37 -4.61 15.25
CA SER A 35 -19.26 -4.83 14.10
C SER A 35 -18.95 -6.14 13.35
N LEU A 36 -17.67 -6.50 13.23
CA LEU A 36 -17.25 -7.77 12.60
C LEU A 36 -17.71 -8.99 13.40
N GLN A 37 -17.68 -8.92 14.73
CA GLN A 37 -18.15 -10.00 15.62
C GLN A 37 -19.67 -10.21 15.57
N SER A 38 -20.44 -9.20 15.14
CA SER A 38 -21.89 -9.32 15.01
C SER A 38 -22.33 -10.40 14.00
N GLY A 39 -21.46 -10.77 13.06
CA GLY A 39 -21.76 -11.73 11.98
C GLY A 39 -22.80 -11.25 10.97
N ASN A 40 -23.37 -10.05 11.16
CA ASN A 40 -24.38 -9.48 10.28
C ASN A 40 -23.71 -8.68 9.15
N MET A 41 -23.87 -9.14 7.92
CA MET A 41 -23.26 -8.51 6.74
C MET A 41 -23.68 -7.04 6.56
N LEU A 42 -24.93 -6.68 6.87
CA LEU A 42 -25.41 -5.31 6.74
C LEU A 42 -24.75 -4.39 7.76
N THR A 43 -24.60 -4.86 9.01
CA THR A 43 -23.92 -4.11 10.07
C THR A 43 -22.44 -3.89 9.72
N ILE A 44 -21.77 -4.91 9.20
CA ILE A 44 -20.37 -4.82 8.76
C ILE A 44 -20.23 -3.83 7.61
N ALA A 45 -21.10 -3.94 6.59
CA ALA A 45 -21.07 -3.03 5.44
C ALA A 45 -21.27 -1.57 5.87
N LEU A 46 -22.26 -1.30 6.74
CA LEU A 46 -22.50 0.04 7.27
C LEU A 46 -21.32 0.56 8.08
N ALA A 47 -20.71 -0.26 8.93
CA ALA A 47 -19.52 0.12 9.69
C ALA A 47 -18.35 0.49 8.78
N ILE A 48 -18.08 -0.31 7.74
CA ILE A 48 -17.02 -0.05 6.75
C ILE A 48 -17.31 1.26 6.00
N LEU A 49 -18.55 1.46 5.54
CA LEU A 49 -18.95 2.64 4.77
C LEU A 49 -19.00 3.93 5.58
N THR A 50 -19.09 3.85 6.90
CA THR A 50 -19.15 5.02 7.80
C THR A 50 -17.85 5.28 8.55
N SER A 51 -16.88 4.36 8.50
CA SER A 51 -15.58 4.52 9.17
C SER A 51 -14.72 5.61 8.49
N PRO A 52 -14.39 6.72 9.18
CA PRO A 52 -13.58 7.80 8.60
C PRO A 52 -12.19 7.33 8.16
N LEU A 53 -11.59 6.38 8.88
CA LEU A 53 -10.31 5.80 8.53
C LEU A 53 -10.42 4.97 7.24
N VAL A 54 -11.46 4.15 7.11
CA VAL A 54 -11.66 3.36 5.89
C VAL A 54 -11.91 4.27 4.69
N ILE A 55 -12.79 5.27 4.84
CA ILE A 55 -13.08 6.25 3.79
C ILE A 55 -11.82 7.01 3.38
N GLY A 56 -11.06 7.52 4.36
CA GLY A 56 -9.80 8.23 4.11
C GLY A 56 -8.75 7.36 3.42
N GLY A 57 -8.65 6.08 3.83
CA GLY A 57 -7.79 5.09 3.19
C GLY A 57 -8.20 4.82 1.74
N LEU A 58 -9.49 4.60 1.48
CA LEU A 58 -10.02 4.38 0.12
C LEU A 58 -9.82 5.62 -0.77
N PHE A 59 -10.02 6.81 -0.22
CA PHE A 59 -9.75 8.06 -0.94
C PHE A 59 -8.28 8.19 -1.31
N CYS A 60 -7.37 7.93 -0.36
CA CYS A 60 -5.93 7.95 -0.62
C CYS A 60 -5.51 6.90 -1.66
N PHE A 61 -6.12 5.70 -1.61
CA PHE A 61 -5.92 4.67 -2.61
C PHE A 61 -6.40 5.12 -4.01
N GLY A 62 -7.59 5.74 -4.09
CA GLY A 62 -8.11 6.32 -5.32
C GLY A 62 -7.19 7.39 -5.90
N LEU A 63 -6.67 8.30 -5.06
CA LEU A 63 -5.67 9.28 -5.50
C LEU A 63 -4.39 8.61 -6.02
N SER A 64 -3.91 7.56 -5.34
CA SER A 64 -2.75 6.80 -5.80
C SER A 64 -2.95 6.23 -7.21
N ALA A 65 -4.17 5.75 -7.50
CA ALA A 65 -4.54 5.20 -8.79
C ALA A 65 -4.60 6.28 -9.88
N ILE A 66 -5.10 7.48 -9.58
CA ILE A 66 -5.09 8.61 -10.51
C ILE A 66 -3.66 8.98 -10.90
N VAL A 67 -2.76 9.10 -9.91
CA VAL A 67 -1.33 9.37 -10.18
C VAL A 67 -0.70 8.22 -10.98
N TRP A 68 -1.06 6.98 -10.68
CA TRP A 68 -0.58 5.80 -11.39
C TRP A 68 -1.00 5.80 -12.87
N LEU A 69 -2.25 6.13 -13.17
CA LEU A 69 -2.74 6.25 -14.55
C LEU A 69 -1.97 7.32 -15.33
N PHE A 70 -1.64 8.44 -14.69
CA PHE A 70 -0.77 9.46 -15.28
C PHE A 70 0.63 8.89 -15.61
N VAL A 71 1.25 8.16 -14.68
CA VAL A 71 2.54 7.49 -14.91
C VAL A 71 2.46 6.54 -16.11
N LEU A 72 1.45 5.66 -16.15
CA LEU A 72 1.27 4.69 -17.23
C LEU A 72 1.05 5.33 -18.60
N SER A 73 0.54 6.57 -18.64
CA SER A 73 0.42 7.33 -19.89
C SER A 73 1.76 7.85 -20.44
N LYS A 74 2.85 7.81 -19.65
CA LYS A 74 4.14 8.42 -19.96
C LYS A 74 5.31 7.45 -20.04
N VAL A 75 5.24 6.32 -19.33
CA VAL A 75 6.33 5.34 -19.28
C VAL A 75 5.81 3.92 -19.50
N PRO A 76 6.62 3.03 -20.11
CA PRO A 76 6.27 1.61 -20.22
C PRO A 76 6.00 1.01 -18.84
N LEU A 77 4.97 0.16 -18.76
CA LEU A 77 4.61 -0.54 -17.53
C LEU A 77 5.79 -1.32 -16.94
N SER A 78 6.59 -2.01 -17.78
CA SER A 78 7.76 -2.78 -17.33
C SER A 78 8.84 -1.93 -16.66
N SER A 79 8.92 -0.64 -16.97
CA SER A 79 9.86 0.29 -16.33
C SER A 79 9.31 0.86 -15.02
N ALA A 80 8.00 1.10 -14.92
CA ALA A 80 7.37 1.70 -13.73
C ALA A 80 7.01 0.68 -12.65
N TYR A 81 6.54 -0.50 -13.04
CA TYR A 81 6.01 -1.52 -12.14
C TYR A 81 7.02 -2.02 -11.07
N PRO A 82 8.34 -2.12 -11.35
CA PRO A 82 9.32 -2.48 -10.32
C PRO A 82 9.26 -1.59 -9.07
N PHE A 83 8.97 -0.30 -9.22
CA PHE A 83 8.86 0.62 -8.09
C PHE A 83 7.65 0.34 -7.19
N VAL A 84 6.60 -0.29 -7.72
CA VAL A 84 5.42 -0.70 -6.91
C VAL A 84 5.83 -1.66 -5.80
N ALA A 85 6.84 -2.50 -6.04
CA ALA A 85 7.35 -3.44 -5.04
C ALA A 85 8.02 -2.74 -3.84
N LEU A 86 8.40 -1.46 -3.94
CA LEU A 86 8.81 -0.66 -2.77
C LEU A 86 7.68 -0.54 -1.74
N GLY A 87 6.42 -0.57 -2.19
CA GLY A 87 5.28 -0.56 -1.29
C GLY A 87 5.21 -1.79 -0.38
N ILE A 88 5.74 -2.94 -0.81
CA ILE A 88 5.87 -4.12 0.03
C ILE A 88 6.81 -3.82 1.21
N VAL A 89 7.95 -3.18 0.94
CA VAL A 89 8.91 -2.80 1.99
C VAL A 89 8.27 -1.85 3.01
N VAL A 90 7.58 -0.82 2.52
CA VAL A 90 6.91 0.17 3.37
C VAL A 90 5.82 -0.49 4.22
N THR A 91 4.97 -1.31 3.62
CA THR A 91 3.86 -1.97 4.33
C THR A 91 4.35 -3.02 5.33
N VAL A 92 5.41 -3.76 5.03
CA VAL A 92 6.04 -4.68 5.99
C VAL A 92 6.66 -3.92 7.16
N ALA A 93 7.40 -2.84 6.89
CA ALA A 93 7.99 -2.01 7.93
C ALA A 93 6.91 -1.38 8.83
N ALA A 94 5.81 -0.90 8.24
CA ALA A 94 4.66 -0.41 8.98
C ALA A 94 3.96 -1.51 9.78
N GLY A 95 3.82 -2.72 9.22
CA GLY A 95 3.37 -3.93 9.90
C GLY A 95 4.09 -4.16 11.23
N MET A 96 5.43 -4.16 11.16
CA MET A 96 6.28 -4.38 12.34
C MET A 96 6.20 -3.24 13.35
N THR A 97 6.31 -1.99 12.89
CA THR A 97 6.48 -0.82 13.77
C THR A 97 5.17 -0.26 14.32
N MET A 98 4.08 -0.31 13.53
CA MET A 98 2.81 0.30 13.87
C MET A 98 1.77 -0.71 14.37
N PHE A 99 1.85 -1.95 13.91
CA PHE A 99 0.89 -3.00 14.24
C PHE A 99 1.48 -4.14 15.08
N GLY A 100 2.78 -4.09 15.38
CA GLY A 100 3.45 -5.10 16.19
C GLY A 100 3.53 -6.47 15.51
N GLU A 101 3.41 -6.54 14.18
CA GLU A 101 3.44 -7.79 13.45
C GLU A 101 4.85 -8.41 13.50
N THR A 102 4.94 -9.65 13.98
CA THR A 102 6.18 -10.42 13.92
C THR A 102 6.36 -10.99 12.51
N ILE A 103 7.50 -10.69 11.88
CA ILE A 103 7.85 -11.29 10.59
C ILE A 103 8.77 -12.50 10.78
N SER A 104 8.54 -13.55 9.99
CA SER A 104 9.44 -14.69 9.96
C SER A 104 10.76 -14.33 9.27
N VAL A 105 11.83 -15.06 9.60
CA VAL A 105 13.13 -14.92 8.94
C VAL A 105 13.00 -15.12 7.42
N ALA A 106 12.17 -16.07 6.99
CA ALA A 106 11.90 -16.30 5.56
C ALA A 106 11.26 -15.08 4.89
N LYS A 107 10.29 -14.41 5.55
CA LYS A 107 9.67 -13.18 5.02
C LYS A 107 10.69 -12.04 4.94
N ALA A 108 11.56 -11.90 5.94
CA ALA A 108 12.63 -10.89 5.93
C ALA A 108 13.60 -11.11 4.75
N ILE A 109 14.04 -12.34 4.53
CA ILE A 109 14.89 -12.71 3.39
C ILE A 109 14.18 -12.41 2.06
N GLY A 110 12.90 -12.80 1.94
CA GLY A 110 12.11 -12.52 0.75
C GLY A 110 11.97 -11.04 0.44
N VAL A 111 11.74 -10.19 1.45
CA VAL A 111 11.74 -8.72 1.30
C VAL A 111 13.12 -8.22 0.85
N GLY A 112 14.20 -8.79 1.37
CA GLY A 112 15.57 -8.52 0.90
C GLY A 112 15.73 -8.81 -0.60
N PHE A 113 15.24 -9.95 -1.08
CA PHE A 113 15.27 -10.28 -2.51
C PHE A 113 14.41 -9.34 -3.35
N VAL A 114 13.26 -8.90 -2.85
CA VAL A 114 12.44 -7.88 -3.53
C VAL A 114 13.24 -6.58 -3.70
N VAL A 115 13.89 -6.10 -2.65
CA VAL A 115 14.73 -4.89 -2.72
C VAL A 115 15.88 -5.06 -3.72
N LEU A 116 16.59 -6.19 -3.68
CA LEU A 116 17.66 -6.47 -4.64
C LEU A 116 17.14 -6.51 -6.08
N GLY A 117 15.99 -7.14 -6.31
CA GLY A 117 15.34 -7.18 -7.62
C GLY A 117 15.00 -5.79 -8.15
N ILE A 118 14.48 -4.91 -7.29
CA ILE A 118 14.18 -3.51 -7.66
C ILE A 118 15.46 -2.78 -8.06
N LEU A 119 16.55 -2.93 -7.29
CA LEU A 119 17.83 -2.28 -7.60
C LEU A 119 18.40 -2.77 -8.94
N CYS A 120 18.34 -4.08 -9.21
CA CYS A 120 18.79 -4.64 -10.47
C CYS A 120 18.00 -4.10 -11.67
N VAL A 121 16.68 -3.99 -11.56
CA VAL A 121 15.85 -3.47 -12.66
C VAL A 121 16.02 -1.95 -12.81
N ALA A 122 16.11 -1.21 -11.71
CA ALA A 122 16.34 0.23 -11.73
C ALA A 122 17.71 0.59 -12.32
N ALA A 123 18.73 -0.26 -12.14
CA ALA A 123 20.04 -0.09 -12.78
C ALA A 123 20.00 -0.22 -14.31
N GLN A 124 18.93 -0.79 -14.88
CA GLN A 124 18.75 -0.99 -16.33
C GLN A 124 17.76 0.03 -16.95
N ALA A 125 17.24 0.99 -16.18
CA ALA A 125 16.18 1.94 -16.56
C ALA A 125 16.63 3.41 -16.67
#